data_AF-K6H439-F1
#
_entry.id   AF-K6H439-F1
#
_cell.length_a   1.000
_cell.length_b   1.000
_cell.length_c   1.000
_cell.angle_alpha   90.00
_cell.angle_beta   90.00
_cell.angle_gamma   90.00
#
_symmetry.space_group_name_H-M   'P 1'
#
loop_
_entity.id
_entity.type
_entity.pdbx_description
1 polymer ?
#
loop_
_entity_poly.entity_id
_entity_poly.type
_entity_poly.pdbx_seq_one_letter_code
_entity_poly.pdbx_strand_id
1 'polypeptide(L)'
;MKHFFIVSSTAFLFSSTLWIIWSFFSVQTSLLPNWLASLIYFPHAARVLCIVYFGWRAIPGLYLAEIWGPMFIAPEVYNFNVLFPSLMSVISVSLALGLLNTLDLKLGNTNTSPLNKRNYKHIALITILSAVFNGLFVNFYLSTMNINFFSAIDASIIQVIRFIVGDILGTAIVFIGLATFLRPILVKKY
;
A
#
# COMPACT_ATOMS: atom_id res chain seq x y z
N MET A 1 3.80 -2.46 25.40
CA MET A 1 2.42 -2.36 24.87
C MET A 1 2.03 -0.95 24.41
N LYS A 2 2.28 0.13 25.18
CA LYS A 2 1.91 1.51 24.78
C LYS A 2 2.35 1.90 23.35
N HIS A 3 3.60 1.64 22.97
CA HIS A 3 4.09 1.95 21.61
C HIS A 3 3.46 1.10 20.50
N PHE A 4 2.98 -0.11 20.81
CA PHE A 4 2.33 -0.96 19.82
C PHE A 4 0.96 -0.39 19.42
N PHE A 5 0.13 -0.08 20.41
CA PHE A 5 -1.19 0.52 20.19
C PHE A 5 -1.07 1.86 19.46
N ILE A 6 -0.17 2.74 19.90
CA ILE A 6 0.03 4.04 19.24
C ILE A 6 0.43 3.84 17.77
N VAL A 7 1.40 2.98 17.48
CA VAL A 7 1.83 2.72 16.10
C VAL A 7 0.70 2.12 15.25
N SER A 8 -0.01 1.11 15.75
CA SER A 8 -1.14 0.52 15.03
C SER A 8 -2.25 1.54 14.79
N SER A 9 -2.65 2.33 15.79
CA SER A 9 -3.67 3.36 15.64
C SER A 9 -3.25 4.44 14.64
N THR A 10 -2.00 4.90 14.69
CA THR A 10 -1.48 5.88 13.71
C THR A 10 -1.45 5.28 12.30
N ALA A 11 -1.03 4.02 12.14
CA ALA A 11 -1.04 3.34 10.85
C ALA A 11 -2.45 3.16 10.29
N PHE A 12 -3.43 2.83 11.15
CA PHE A 12 -4.84 2.76 10.79
C PHE A 12 -5.36 4.11 10.30
N LEU A 13 -5.15 5.18 11.07
CA LEU A 13 -5.62 6.52 10.71
C LEU A 13 -4.98 7.02 9.40
N PHE A 14 -3.68 6.82 9.25
CA PHE A 14 -2.97 7.22 8.03
C PHE A 14 -3.46 6.46 6.80
N SER A 15 -3.57 5.13 6.90
CA SER A 15 -4.07 4.29 5.79
C SER A 15 -5.53 4.62 5.45
N SER A 16 -6.39 4.78 6.46
CA SER A 16 -7.79 5.16 6.28
C SER A 16 -7.93 6.53 5.60
N THR A 17 -7.06 7.48 5.94
CA THR A 17 -7.03 8.80 5.28
C THR A 17 -6.68 8.65 3.79
N LEU A 18 -5.69 7.83 3.45
CA LEU A 18 -5.33 7.58 2.06
C LEU A 18 -6.43 6.83 1.29
N TRP A 19 -7.16 5.93 1.95
CA TRP A 19 -8.37 5.29 1.41
C TRP A 19 -9.46 6.31 1.05
N ILE A 20 -9.77 7.23 1.97
CA ILE A 20 -10.77 8.29 1.74
C ILE A 20 -10.35 9.17 0.56
N ILE A 21 -9.10 9.66 0.57
CA ILE A 21 -8.58 10.54 -0.50
C ILE A 21 -8.63 9.81 -1.84
N TRP A 22 -8.15 8.56 -1.89
CA TRP A 22 -8.16 7.77 -3.11
C TRP A 22 -9.58 7.59 -3.65
N SER A 23 -10.50 7.09 -2.82
CA SER A 23 -11.89 6.81 -3.22
C SER A 23 -12.64 8.05 -3.67
N PHE A 24 -12.38 9.21 -3.06
CA PHE A 24 -12.97 10.47 -3.51
C PHE A 24 -12.62 10.77 -4.98
N PHE A 25 -11.35 10.64 -5.37
CA PHE A 25 -10.92 10.90 -6.75
C PHE A 25 -11.22 9.75 -7.72
N SER A 26 -11.34 8.52 -7.23
CA SER A 26 -11.34 7.32 -8.08
C SER A 26 -12.70 6.63 -8.18
N VAL A 27 -13.49 6.60 -7.11
CA VAL A 27 -14.76 5.85 -7.03
C VAL A 27 -15.96 6.78 -6.98
N GLN A 28 -15.96 7.77 -6.08
CA GLN A 28 -17.18 8.52 -5.74
C GLN A 28 -17.55 9.59 -6.76
N THR A 29 -16.55 10.24 -7.36
CA THR A 29 -16.78 11.37 -8.25
C THR A 29 -17.04 10.95 -9.69
N SER A 30 -16.90 9.66 -10.02
CA SER A 30 -16.89 9.13 -11.41
C SER A 30 -15.95 9.90 -12.36
N LEU A 31 -15.03 10.70 -11.82
CA LEU A 31 -14.10 11.55 -12.59
C LEU A 31 -13.15 10.70 -13.43
N LEU A 32 -12.86 9.49 -12.96
CA LEU A 32 -11.98 8.55 -13.62
C LEU A 32 -12.78 7.30 -13.99
N PRO A 33 -12.63 6.77 -15.21
CA PRO A 33 -13.08 5.42 -15.50
C PRO A 33 -12.50 4.44 -14.49
N ASN A 34 -13.27 3.41 -14.12
CA ASN A 34 -12.86 2.34 -13.19
C ASN A 34 -11.48 1.75 -13.52
N TRP A 35 -11.12 1.73 -14.79
CA TRP A 35 -9.82 1.21 -15.20
C TRP A 35 -8.63 2.13 -14.85
N LEU A 36 -8.86 3.44 -14.86
CA LEU A 36 -7.89 4.48 -14.54
C LEU A 36 -7.76 4.66 -13.02
N ALA A 37 -8.84 4.46 -12.28
CA ALA A 37 -8.85 4.42 -10.82
C ALA A 37 -7.83 3.42 -10.23
N SER A 38 -7.64 2.28 -10.90
CA SER A 38 -6.66 1.28 -10.45
C SER A 38 -5.21 1.59 -10.82
N LEU A 39 -4.95 2.59 -11.66
CA LEU A 39 -3.60 3.00 -12.06
C LEU A 39 -2.96 3.97 -11.08
N ILE A 40 -3.68 4.37 -10.04
CA ILE A 40 -3.19 5.25 -8.99
C ILE A 40 -3.81 4.79 -7.66
N TYR A 41 -3.15 3.93 -6.89
CA TYR A 41 -3.68 3.39 -5.63
C TYR A 41 -2.87 3.89 -4.42
N PHE A 42 -3.46 4.80 -3.63
CA PHE A 42 -2.76 5.44 -2.51
C PHE A 42 -2.55 4.56 -1.27
N PRO A 43 -3.46 3.64 -0.87
CA PRO A 43 -3.28 2.84 0.34
C PRO A 43 -2.00 2.00 0.37
N HIS A 44 -1.43 1.62 -0.78
CA HIS A 44 -0.11 0.96 -0.82
C HIS A 44 1.00 1.79 -0.17
N ALA A 45 0.96 3.11 -0.32
CA ALA A 45 1.92 4.02 0.30
C ALA A 45 1.93 3.91 1.83
N ALA A 46 0.74 3.73 2.43
CA ALA A 46 0.58 3.52 3.87
C ALA A 46 1.30 2.26 4.32
N ARG A 47 1.09 1.16 3.60
CA ARG A 47 1.72 -0.13 3.88
C ARG A 47 3.23 -0.01 3.82
N VAL A 48 3.78 0.57 2.76
CA VAL A 48 5.22 0.76 2.59
C VAL A 48 5.80 1.61 3.72
N LEU A 49 5.29 2.83 3.93
CA LEU A 49 5.85 3.74 4.94
C LEU A 49 5.75 3.15 6.35
N CYS A 50 4.57 2.68 6.73
CA CYS A 50 4.34 2.25 8.09
C CYS A 50 5.11 0.97 8.43
N ILE A 51 5.24 0.02 7.50
CA ILE A 51 6.01 -1.21 7.73
C ILE A 51 7.52 -0.93 7.69
N VAL A 52 8.00 -0.10 6.77
CA VAL A 52 9.43 0.25 6.69
C VAL A 52 9.90 0.97 7.96
N TYR A 53 9.14 1.97 8.42
CA TYR A 53 9.53 2.80 9.55
C TYR A 53 9.15 2.21 10.91
N PHE A 54 7.99 1.56 11.03
CA PHE A 54 7.47 1.08 12.32
C PHE A 54 7.40 -0.45 12.45
N GLY A 55 7.71 -1.19 11.37
CA GLY A 55 7.82 -2.65 11.38
C GLY A 55 6.48 -3.35 11.62
N TRP A 56 6.56 -4.55 12.20
CA TRP A 56 5.42 -5.43 12.44
C TRP A 56 4.31 -4.80 13.30
N ARG A 57 4.64 -3.79 14.11
CA ARG A 57 3.68 -3.09 14.98
C ARG A 57 2.64 -2.29 14.20
N ALA A 58 2.90 -1.96 12.93
CA ALA A 58 1.94 -1.27 12.07
C ALA A 58 0.94 -2.21 11.40
N ILE A 59 1.27 -3.50 11.26
CA ILE A 59 0.49 -4.49 10.50
C ILE A 59 -0.97 -4.57 10.95
N PRO A 60 -1.31 -4.64 12.26
CA PRO A 60 -2.71 -4.74 12.68
C PRO A 60 -3.55 -3.53 12.26
N GLY A 61 -3.02 -2.32 12.43
CA GLY A 61 -3.71 -1.10 12.02
C GLY A 61 -3.88 -0.99 10.51
N LEU A 62 -2.85 -1.37 9.75
CA LEU A 62 -2.92 -1.43 8.29
C LEU A 62 -3.96 -2.45 7.82
N TYR A 63 -3.98 -3.64 8.43
CA TYR A 63 -4.93 -4.69 8.07
C TYR A 63 -6.37 -4.28 8.35
N LEU A 64 -6.62 -3.67 9.51
CA LEU A 64 -7.93 -3.09 9.83
C LEU A 64 -8.35 -2.02 8.82
N ALA A 65 -7.43 -1.15 8.38
CA ALA A 65 -7.74 -0.14 7.38
C ALA A 65 -8.02 -0.74 6.00
N GLU A 66 -7.29 -1.78 5.60
CA GLU A 66 -7.50 -2.50 4.33
C GLU A 66 -8.78 -3.35 4.34
N ILE A 67 -9.40 -3.61 5.50
CA ILE A 67 -10.75 -4.18 5.59
C ILE A 67 -11.79 -3.05 5.59
N TRP A 68 -11.56 -2.03 6.43
CA TRP A 68 -12.49 -0.93 6.64
C TRP A 68 -12.71 -0.10 5.36
N GLY A 69 -11.64 0.20 4.61
CA GLY A 69 -11.71 0.97 3.37
C GLY A 69 -12.68 0.34 2.36
N PRO A 70 -12.47 -0.91 1.92
CA PRO A 70 -13.40 -1.62 1.05
C PRO A 70 -14.83 -1.66 1.59
N MET A 71 -15.03 -1.98 2.88
CA MET A 71 -16.36 -2.17 3.46
C MET A 71 -17.19 -0.89 3.58
N PHE A 72 -16.55 0.24 3.88
CA PHE A 72 -17.27 1.48 4.22
C PHE A 72 -17.07 2.62 3.21
N ILE A 73 -15.99 2.58 2.42
CA ILE A 73 -15.61 3.66 1.51
C ILE A 73 -15.84 3.30 0.04
N ALA A 74 -15.71 2.02 -0.33
CA ALA A 74 -15.92 1.54 -1.70
C ALA A 74 -16.67 0.18 -1.77
N PRO A 75 -17.80 0.00 -1.06
CA PRO A 75 -18.48 -1.31 -0.97
C PRO A 75 -18.93 -1.85 -2.32
N GLU A 76 -19.37 -0.97 -3.23
CA GLU A 76 -19.84 -1.34 -4.57
C GLU A 76 -18.74 -1.96 -5.44
N VAL A 77 -17.48 -1.60 -5.21
CA VAL A 77 -16.31 -2.13 -5.94
C VAL A 77 -15.82 -3.43 -5.32
N TYR A 78 -16.00 -3.60 -4.01
CA TYR A 78 -15.47 -4.71 -3.21
C TYR A 78 -16.61 -5.59 -2.67
N ASN A 79 -17.50 -6.05 -3.56
CA ASN A 79 -18.66 -6.87 -3.19
C ASN A 79 -18.30 -8.37 -3.00
N PHE A 80 -17.21 -8.64 -2.28
CA PHE A 80 -16.74 -9.99 -1.96
C PHE A 80 -16.03 -9.99 -0.59
N ASN A 81 -15.64 -11.18 -0.11
CA ASN A 81 -14.91 -11.28 1.16
C ASN A 81 -13.52 -10.65 1.06
N VAL A 82 -13.32 -9.51 1.72
CA VAL A 82 -12.08 -8.73 1.65
C VAL A 82 -11.00 -9.21 2.62
N LEU A 83 -11.30 -10.08 3.60
CA LEU A 83 -10.35 -10.44 4.66
C LEU A 83 -9.03 -10.99 4.11
N PHE A 84 -9.09 -11.97 3.21
CA PHE A 84 -7.89 -12.59 2.63
C PHE A 84 -7.13 -11.64 1.68
N PRO A 85 -7.78 -10.98 0.71
CA PRO A 85 -7.15 -9.95 -0.11
C PRO A 85 -6.46 -8.85 0.69
N SER A 86 -7.09 -8.35 1.75
CA SER A 86 -6.52 -7.33 2.63
C SER A 86 -5.29 -7.85 3.38
N LEU A 87 -5.31 -9.11 3.81
CA LEU A 87 -4.16 -9.73 4.47
C LEU A 87 -2.98 -9.87 3.49
N MET A 88 -3.23 -10.43 2.31
CA MET A 88 -2.25 -10.57 1.22
C MET A 88 -1.63 -9.21 0.87
N SER A 89 -2.47 -8.18 0.84
CA SER A 89 -2.06 -6.82 0.58
C SER A 89 -1.09 -6.30 1.64
N VAL A 90 -1.39 -6.46 2.92
CA VAL A 90 -0.52 -5.95 4.00
C VAL A 90 0.80 -6.72 4.09
N ILE A 91 0.77 -8.04 3.94
CA ILE A 91 1.99 -8.87 4.06
C ILE A 91 2.95 -8.69 2.87
N SER A 92 2.49 -8.19 1.73
CA SER A 92 3.32 -7.97 0.53
C SER A 92 4.60 -7.17 0.81
N VAL A 93 4.52 -6.14 1.68
CA VAL A 93 5.68 -5.32 2.08
C VAL A 93 6.61 -6.10 3.00
N SER A 94 6.07 -6.86 3.94
CA SER A 94 6.87 -7.72 4.81
C SER A 94 7.59 -8.81 4.01
N LEU A 95 6.97 -9.35 2.96
CA LEU A 95 7.58 -10.31 2.05
C LEU A 95 8.67 -9.67 1.18
N ALA A 96 8.48 -8.44 0.68
CA ALA A 96 9.54 -7.68 0.02
C ALA A 96 10.77 -7.49 0.92
N LEU A 97 10.55 -7.12 2.19
CA LEU A 97 11.62 -7.00 3.17
C LEU A 97 12.27 -8.35 3.51
N GLY A 98 11.46 -9.40 3.61
CA GLY A 98 11.91 -10.77 3.83
C GLY A 98 12.83 -11.25 2.69
N LEU A 99 12.40 -11.08 1.45
CA LEU A 99 13.18 -11.41 0.25
C LEU A 99 14.53 -10.66 0.24
N LEU A 100 14.51 -9.35 0.43
CA LEU A 100 15.73 -8.56 0.50
C LEU A 100 16.66 -9.04 1.62
N ASN A 101 16.10 -9.36 2.80
CA ASN A 101 16.87 -9.92 3.91
C ASN A 101 17.46 -11.30 3.60
N THR A 102 16.76 -12.16 2.85
CA THR A 102 17.32 -13.47 2.41
C THR A 102 18.45 -13.32 1.39
N LEU A 103 18.51 -12.20 0.67
CA LEU A 103 19.59 -11.84 -0.24
C LEU A 103 20.71 -11.04 0.44
N ASP A 104 20.76 -11.04 1.78
CA ASP A 104 21.64 -10.23 2.62
C ASP A 104 21.56 -8.70 2.40
N LEU A 105 20.52 -8.22 1.71
CA LEU A 105 20.19 -6.80 1.55
C LEU A 105 19.37 -6.31 2.74
N LYS A 106 19.99 -6.30 3.93
CA LYS A 106 19.31 -5.97 5.19
C LYS A 106 19.02 -4.48 5.30
N LEU A 107 17.79 -4.16 5.69
CA LEU A 107 17.33 -2.79 5.88
C LEU A 107 17.73 -2.25 7.26
N GLY A 108 18.64 -1.28 7.27
CA GLY A 108 19.14 -0.64 8.48
C GLY A 108 18.94 0.89 8.49
N ASN A 109 19.42 1.50 9.58
CA ASN A 109 19.31 2.94 9.82
C ASN A 109 20.61 3.71 9.56
N THR A 110 21.70 3.00 9.24
CA THR A 110 23.04 3.56 9.07
C THR A 110 23.44 3.55 7.59
N ASN A 111 24.47 4.30 7.22
CA ASN A 111 25.01 4.24 5.85
C ASN A 111 25.76 2.93 5.56
N THR A 112 26.12 2.18 6.61
CA THR A 112 26.81 0.89 6.52
C THR A 112 25.87 -0.28 6.23
N SER A 113 24.57 -0.13 6.46
CA SER A 113 23.61 -1.18 6.07
C SER A 113 23.46 -1.17 4.54
N PRO A 114 23.44 -2.35 3.89
CA PRO A 114 23.26 -2.47 2.44
C PRO A 114 22.05 -1.68 1.92
N LEU A 115 20.96 -1.65 2.71
CA LEU A 115 19.82 -0.78 2.49
C LEU A 115 19.63 0.16 3.68
N ASN A 116 19.61 1.47 3.44
CA ASN A 116 19.29 2.51 4.41
C ASN A 116 17.83 3.00 4.29
N LYS A 117 17.07 2.96 5.40
CA LYS A 117 15.67 3.44 5.51
C LYS A 117 15.45 4.92 5.22
N ARG A 118 16.51 5.74 5.29
CA ARG A 118 16.46 7.18 4.98
C ARG A 118 16.71 7.46 3.50
N ASN A 119 17.19 6.48 2.75
CA ASN A 119 17.47 6.63 1.34
C ASN A 119 16.24 6.27 0.50
N TYR A 120 15.72 7.27 -0.21
CA TYR A 120 14.54 7.13 -1.06
C TYR A 120 14.69 6.05 -2.14
N LYS A 121 15.91 5.78 -2.63
CA LYS A 121 16.17 4.73 -3.64
C LYS A 121 15.84 3.34 -3.11
N HIS A 122 16.15 3.06 -1.84
CA HIS A 122 15.85 1.78 -1.23
C HIS A 122 14.36 1.63 -0.92
N ILE A 123 13.70 2.72 -0.51
CA ILE A 123 12.25 2.69 -0.33
C ILE A 123 11.57 2.45 -1.68
N ALA A 124 12.04 3.07 -2.76
CA ALA A 124 11.53 2.81 -4.11
C ALA A 124 11.69 1.34 -4.53
N LEU A 125 12.83 0.70 -4.23
CA LEU A 125 13.01 -0.74 -4.47
C LEU A 125 12.00 -1.58 -3.68
N ILE A 126 11.79 -1.26 -2.39
CA ILE A 126 10.81 -1.95 -1.55
C ILE A 126 9.39 -1.79 -2.13
N THR A 127 9.01 -0.57 -2.53
CA THR A 127 7.72 -0.28 -3.19
C THR A 127 7.52 -1.14 -4.44
N ILE A 128 8.52 -1.23 -5.32
CA ILE A 128 8.40 -2.02 -6.55
C ILE A 128 8.20 -3.50 -6.22
N LEU A 129 9.01 -4.07 -5.32
CA LEU A 129 8.89 -5.47 -4.93
C LEU A 129 7.56 -5.77 -4.23
N SER A 130 7.11 -4.90 -3.31
CA SER A 130 5.84 -5.07 -2.63
C SER A 130 4.65 -4.90 -3.56
N ALA A 131 4.72 -4.01 -4.56
CA ALA A 131 3.69 -3.86 -5.58
C ALA A 131 3.56 -5.13 -6.43
N VAL A 132 4.68 -5.76 -6.81
CA VAL A 132 4.68 -7.05 -7.52
C VAL A 132 4.01 -8.13 -6.67
N PHE A 133 4.42 -8.29 -5.41
CA PHE A 133 3.79 -9.28 -4.51
C PHE A 133 2.30 -9.00 -4.31
N ASN A 134 1.92 -7.74 -4.09
CA ASN A 134 0.53 -7.35 -3.91
C ASN A 134 -0.32 -7.67 -5.14
N GLY A 135 0.13 -7.21 -6.30
CA GLY A 135 -0.52 -7.44 -7.59
C GLY A 135 -0.69 -8.93 -7.88
N LEU A 136 0.32 -9.76 -7.59
CA LEU A 136 0.22 -11.21 -7.80
C LEU A 136 -0.72 -11.89 -6.80
N PHE A 137 -0.53 -11.69 -5.48
CA PHE A 137 -1.28 -12.45 -4.48
C PHE A 137 -2.76 -12.12 -4.45
N VAL A 138 -3.13 -10.84 -4.55
CA VAL A 138 -4.55 -10.45 -4.55
C VAL A 138 -5.24 -11.02 -5.79
N ASN A 139 -4.63 -10.89 -6.97
CA ASN A 139 -5.23 -11.39 -8.21
C ASN A 139 -5.24 -12.93 -8.28
N PHE A 140 -4.24 -13.60 -7.70
CA PHE A 140 -4.25 -15.06 -7.57
C PHE A 140 -5.43 -15.54 -6.71
N TYR A 141 -5.67 -14.89 -5.57
CA TYR A 141 -6.83 -15.19 -4.72
C TYR A 141 -8.15 -14.98 -5.47
N LEU A 142 -8.29 -13.84 -6.15
CA LEU A 142 -9.50 -13.51 -6.91
C LEU A 142 -9.77 -14.51 -8.03
N SER A 143 -8.72 -14.88 -8.78
CA SER A 143 -8.79 -15.91 -9.81
C SER A 143 -9.25 -17.26 -9.24
N THR A 144 -8.67 -17.70 -8.11
CA THR A 144 -9.04 -18.95 -7.44
C THR A 144 -10.52 -18.95 -6.99
N MET A 145 -11.05 -17.79 -6.63
CA MET A 145 -12.43 -17.63 -6.20
C MET A 145 -13.40 -17.37 -7.35
N ASN A 146 -12.93 -17.26 -8.60
CA ASN A 146 -13.70 -16.84 -9.78
C ASN A 146 -14.39 -15.47 -9.58
N ILE A 147 -13.72 -14.54 -8.89
CA ILE A 147 -14.21 -13.18 -8.60
C ILE A 147 -13.33 -12.17 -9.32
N ASN A 148 -13.89 -11.02 -9.67
CA ASN A 148 -13.13 -9.93 -10.25
C ASN A 148 -13.60 -8.55 -9.80
N PHE A 149 -12.69 -7.58 -9.88
CA PHE A 149 -12.99 -6.18 -9.61
C PHE A 149 -13.80 -5.50 -10.72
N PHE A 150 -13.61 -5.93 -11.97
CA PHE A 150 -14.15 -5.24 -13.14
C PHE A 150 -14.75 -6.24 -14.14
N SER A 151 -15.94 -6.75 -13.86
CA SER A 151 -16.95 -7.32 -14.79
C SER A 151 -16.55 -8.37 -15.83
N ALA A 152 -15.27 -8.68 -16.02
CA ALA A 152 -14.76 -9.69 -16.93
C ALA A 152 -14.58 -10.99 -16.16
N ILE A 153 -14.84 -12.10 -16.83
CA ILE A 153 -14.58 -13.44 -16.33
C ILE A 153 -13.04 -13.58 -16.29
N ASP A 154 -12.48 -13.87 -15.13
CA ASP A 154 -11.05 -14.11 -14.81
C ASP A 154 -10.11 -12.90 -14.61
N ALA A 155 -9.33 -12.93 -13.52
CA ALA A 155 -8.34 -11.90 -13.19
C ALA A 155 -7.22 -11.92 -14.25
N SER A 156 -7.38 -11.07 -15.27
CA SER A 156 -6.45 -11.03 -16.40
C SER A 156 -5.04 -10.57 -15.99
N ILE A 157 -4.03 -10.97 -16.75
CA ILE A 157 -2.66 -10.45 -16.61
C ILE A 157 -2.61 -8.91 -16.72
N ILE A 158 -3.54 -8.32 -17.48
CA ILE A 158 -3.68 -6.87 -17.62
C ILE A 158 -4.08 -6.24 -16.28
N GLN A 159 -4.98 -6.88 -15.51
CA GLN A 159 -5.37 -6.42 -14.17
C GLN A 159 -4.18 -6.45 -13.20
N VAL A 160 -3.38 -7.53 -13.24
CA VAL A 160 -2.16 -7.65 -12.42
C VAL A 160 -1.20 -6.50 -12.72
N ILE A 161 -0.88 -6.27 -13.99
CA ILE A 161 0.04 -5.20 -14.41
C ILE A 161 -0.50 -3.84 -13.98
N ARG A 162 -1.79 -3.57 -14.17
CA ARG A 162 -2.42 -2.32 -13.76
C ARG A 162 -2.30 -2.06 -12.27
N PHE A 163 -2.47 -3.08 -11.43
CA PHE A 163 -2.35 -2.94 -9.98
C PHE A 163 -0.90 -2.70 -9.54
N ILE A 164 0.06 -3.38 -10.17
CA ILE A 164 1.49 -3.15 -9.91
C ILE A 164 1.85 -1.69 -10.24
N VAL A 165 1.45 -1.21 -11.43
CA VAL A 165 1.66 0.18 -11.84
C VAL A 165 0.94 1.14 -10.88
N GLY A 166 -0.29 0.80 -10.50
CA GLY A 166 -1.12 1.59 -9.59
C GLY A 166 -0.52 1.78 -8.21
N ASP A 167 0.03 0.72 -7.64
CA ASP A 167 0.72 0.76 -6.35
C ASP A 167 1.99 1.62 -6.43
N ILE A 168 2.78 1.50 -7.50
CA ILE A 168 4.01 2.26 -7.70
C ILE A 168 3.71 3.75 -7.87
N LEU A 169 2.80 4.10 -8.80
CA LEU A 169 2.44 5.50 -9.08
C LEU A 169 1.73 6.15 -7.89
N GLY A 170 0.78 5.42 -7.28
CA GLY A 170 0.07 5.88 -6.09
C GLY A 170 1.03 6.16 -4.94
N THR A 171 2.00 5.27 -4.71
CA THR A 171 3.03 5.48 -3.68
C THR A 171 3.93 6.67 -3.98
N ALA A 172 4.37 6.82 -5.23
CA ALA A 172 5.19 7.96 -5.65
C ALA A 172 4.46 9.29 -5.42
N ILE A 173 3.18 9.39 -5.78
CA ILE A 173 2.35 10.59 -5.59
C ILE A 173 2.23 10.93 -4.10
N VAL A 174 1.92 9.95 -3.25
CA VAL A 174 1.83 10.18 -1.80
C VAL A 174 3.17 10.66 -1.23
N PHE A 175 4.29 10.08 -1.67
CA PHE A 175 5.61 10.47 -1.18
C PHE A 175 5.99 11.89 -1.59
N ILE A 176 5.72 12.26 -2.86
CA ILE A 176 5.92 13.63 -3.37
C ILE A 176 5.04 14.60 -2.59
N GLY A 177 3.76 14.26 -2.36
CA GLY A 177 2.84 15.04 -1.56
C GLY A 177 3.38 15.27 -0.15
N LEU A 178 3.72 14.20 0.57
CA LEU A 178 4.29 14.30 1.92
C LEU A 178 5.58 15.13 1.94
N ALA A 179 6.50 14.91 0.99
CA ALA A 179 7.74 15.68 0.89
C ALA A 179 7.48 17.16 0.63
N THR A 180 6.46 17.51 -0.16
CA THR A 180 6.13 18.89 -0.50
C THR A 180 5.40 19.60 0.64
N PHE A 181 4.41 18.95 1.26
CA PHE A 181 3.59 19.55 2.32
C PHE A 181 4.27 19.55 3.69
N LEU A 182 5.09 18.55 4.01
CA LEU A 182 5.76 18.48 5.31
C LEU A 182 7.08 19.25 5.34
N ARG A 183 7.75 19.46 4.20
CA ARG A 183 9.03 20.19 4.18
C ARG A 183 8.93 21.62 4.75
N PRO A 184 7.90 22.43 4.45
CA PRO A 184 7.73 23.75 5.08
C PRO A 184 7.50 23.70 6.59
N ILE A 185 6.93 22.61 7.10
CA ILE A 185 6.63 22.42 8.53
C ILE A 185 7.86 21.94 9.29
N LEU A 186 8.65 21.06 8.67
CA LEU A 186 9.80 20.40 9.31
C LEU A 186 11.10 21.18 9.17
N VAL A 187 11.25 21.99 8.12
CA VAL A 187 12.40 22.88 7.97
C VAL A 187 12.14 24.13 8.80
N LYS A 188 12.76 24.21 9.99
CA LYS A 188 12.86 25.48 10.72
C LYS A 188 13.46 26.52 9.79
N LYS A 189 12.70 27.59 9.48
CA LYS A 189 13.28 28.81 8.95
C LYS A 189 14.20 29.36 10.04
N TYR A 190 15.50 29.36 9.78
CA TYR A 190 16.46 30.18 10.53
C TYR A 190 16.33 31.63 10.07
#